data_AF-A0A5B2VJQ4-F1
#
_entry.id   AF-A0A5B2VJQ4-F1
#
_cell.length_a   1.000
_cell.length_b   1.000
_cell.length_c   1.000
_cell.angle_alpha   90.00
_cell.angle_beta   90.00
_cell.angle_gamma   90.00
#
_symmetry.space_group_name_H-M   'P 1'
#
loop_
_entity.id
_entity.type
_entity.pdbx_description
1 polymer ?
#
loop_
_entity_poly.entity_id
_entity_poly.type
_entity_poly.pdbx_seq_one_letter_code
_entity_poly.pdbx_strand_id
1 'polypeptide(L)'
;MALLTQQEILDIANAMIASGIDTNALRGTLFRGINPFFFAGIPGGLPANAQLLMDLGFMNMVERLANGDIPLEIYLRNADFLLAGAPVQQNIIKEKKQIVIQRASGAPKIDITQVPERKQVIIYKNDMVTYGFMQEAVKAGAAVMKLKVPSFENGTQRTLPGGDFILANGTAWLLTGSLIMTNHHVINARKEEEPPATVSDLKLQAQHTKAILDFDSDLIEGSVMNTVSLEGWDETLDYAILRVPATNRRPLRRAAAAVSLGNEPIPVNIIQHPGGLGKRYAIRNNLVSAATTNDLRYFTDTESGSSGSPVLNDQWQVVALHRASLHAQNVQFQGKTTAYINVGTQLTAILAHVQQHFPSLANEIESHNNV
;
A
#
# COMPACT_ATOMS: atom_id res chain seq x y z
N MET A 1 13.37 10.48 -2.78
CA MET A 1 14.06 11.77 -3.05
C MET A 1 14.37 12.39 -1.70
N ALA A 2 15.52 13.03 -1.50
CA ALA A 2 15.87 13.61 -0.19
C ALA A 2 14.95 14.78 0.17
N LEU A 3 14.50 14.86 1.44
CA LEU A 3 13.60 15.93 1.90
C LEU A 3 14.32 17.28 2.04
N LEU A 4 15.56 17.25 2.51
CA LEU A 4 16.44 18.39 2.69
C LEU A 4 17.68 18.26 1.81
N THR A 5 18.17 19.40 1.34
CA THR A 5 19.48 19.52 0.70
C THR A 5 20.59 19.25 1.72
N GLN A 6 21.79 18.93 1.21
CA GLN A 6 22.96 18.73 2.08
C GLN A 6 23.24 19.97 2.95
N GLN A 7 23.07 21.17 2.39
CA GLN A 7 23.27 22.40 3.15
C GLN A 7 22.26 22.55 4.30
N GLU A 8 20.98 22.25 4.06
CA GLU A 8 19.95 22.32 5.11
C GLU A 8 20.18 21.28 6.22
N ILE A 9 20.75 20.11 5.91
CA ILE A 9 21.17 19.13 6.91
C ILE A 9 22.33 19.66 7.74
N LEU A 10 23.31 20.31 7.11
CA LEU A 10 24.42 20.95 7.82
C LEU A 10 23.94 22.10 8.71
N ASP A 11 22.94 22.87 8.28
CA ASP A 11 22.34 23.93 9.09
C ASP A 11 21.72 23.36 10.38
N ILE A 12 21.01 22.22 10.28
CA ILE A 12 20.47 21.50 11.45
C ILE A 12 21.59 21.02 12.36
N ALA A 13 22.58 20.34 11.80
CA ALA A 13 23.68 19.78 12.57
C ALA A 13 24.45 20.88 13.31
N ASN A 14 24.77 21.98 12.63
CA ASN A 14 25.43 23.15 13.22
C ASN A 14 24.57 23.79 14.33
N ALA A 15 23.25 23.92 14.13
CA ALA A 15 22.35 24.45 15.15
C ALA A 15 22.34 23.55 16.40
N MET A 16 22.28 22.23 16.23
CA MET A 16 22.31 21.29 17.36
C MET A 16 23.66 21.33 18.08
N ILE A 17 24.78 21.33 17.35
CA ILE A 17 26.12 21.43 17.95
C ILE A 17 26.29 22.76 18.70
N ALA A 18 25.90 23.88 18.08
CA ALA A 18 26.03 25.21 18.67
C ALA A 18 25.12 25.44 19.89
N SER A 19 24.08 24.63 20.06
CA SER A 19 23.23 24.68 21.26
C SER A 19 23.88 24.03 22.50
N GLY A 20 24.94 23.25 22.30
CA GLY A 20 25.65 22.54 23.37
C GLY A 20 24.95 21.28 23.88
N ILE A 21 23.85 20.83 23.25
CA ILE A 21 23.22 19.56 23.63
C ILE A 21 24.08 18.37 23.19
N ASP A 22 24.19 17.35 24.04
CA ASP A 22 24.83 16.09 23.68
C ASP A 22 23.84 15.23 22.89
N THR A 23 23.92 15.33 21.57
CA THR A 23 23.02 14.61 20.65
C THR A 23 23.20 13.09 20.72
N ASN A 24 24.38 12.61 21.11
CA ASN A 24 24.65 11.18 21.20
C ASN A 24 24.03 10.61 22.48
N ALA A 25 24.19 11.30 23.61
CA ALA A 25 23.53 10.93 24.86
C ALA A 25 21.99 11.04 24.75
N LEU A 26 21.49 12.02 23.99
CA LEU A 26 20.06 12.25 23.78
C LEU A 26 19.46 11.48 22.59
N ARG A 27 20.23 10.61 21.92
CA ARG A 27 19.79 9.91 20.72
C ARG A 27 18.46 9.17 20.92
N GLY A 28 18.29 8.45 22.03
CA GLY A 28 17.03 7.77 22.35
C GLY A 28 15.82 8.73 22.49
N THR A 29 16.05 9.93 23.04
CA THR A 29 15.02 10.97 23.17
C THR A 29 14.67 11.58 21.82
N LEU A 30 15.69 11.87 20.99
CA LEU A 30 15.50 12.45 19.67
C LEU A 30 14.74 11.50 18.72
N PHE A 31 14.96 10.19 18.84
CA PHE A 31 14.24 9.17 18.08
C PHE A 31 12.90 8.74 18.69
N ARG A 32 12.50 9.32 19.83
CA ARG A 32 11.27 8.90 20.52
C ARG A 32 10.04 9.11 19.63
N GLY A 33 9.25 8.05 19.47
CA GLY A 33 8.05 8.04 18.63
C GLY A 33 8.30 7.63 17.17
N ILE A 34 9.55 7.37 16.78
CA ILE A 34 9.90 6.76 15.49
C ILE A 34 9.81 5.24 15.63
N ASN A 35 9.39 4.53 14.57
CA ASN A 35 9.31 3.07 14.56
C ASN A 35 10.65 2.43 15.01
N PRO A 36 10.65 1.52 16.00
CA PRO A 36 11.87 0.97 16.58
C PRO A 36 12.67 0.09 15.60
N PHE A 37 12.02 -0.59 14.65
CA PHE A 37 12.71 -1.35 13.61
C PHE A 37 13.42 -0.43 12.62
N PHE A 38 12.80 0.72 12.30
CA PHE A 38 13.44 1.75 11.50
C PHE A 38 14.68 2.31 12.20
N PHE A 39 14.56 2.64 13.50
CA PHE A 39 15.68 3.12 14.31
C PHE A 39 16.83 2.09 14.41
N ALA A 40 16.50 0.81 14.58
CA ALA A 40 17.47 -0.28 14.63
C ALA A 40 18.27 -0.44 13.33
N GLY A 41 17.73 0.02 12.19
CA GLY A 41 18.41 0.02 10.90
C GLY A 41 19.47 1.10 10.72
N ILE A 42 19.56 2.07 11.65
CA ILE A 42 20.52 3.17 11.56
C ILE A 42 21.81 2.81 12.31
N PRO A 43 22.96 2.75 11.64
CA PRO A 43 24.25 2.46 12.27
C PRO A 43 24.51 3.37 13.48
N GLY A 44 24.92 2.77 14.59
CA GLY A 44 25.27 3.45 15.83
C GLY A 44 26.76 3.33 16.17
N GLY A 45 27.20 4.06 17.21
CA GLY A 45 28.56 3.95 17.75
C GLY A 45 29.59 4.86 17.10
N LEU A 46 29.16 5.82 16.28
CA LEU A 46 30.05 6.83 15.69
C LEU A 46 30.35 7.97 16.69
N PRO A 47 31.44 8.74 16.49
CA PRO A 47 31.66 10.00 17.21
C PRO A 47 30.47 10.95 17.08
N ALA A 48 30.16 11.74 18.12
CA ALA A 48 28.90 12.48 18.25
C ALA A 48 28.44 13.23 16.99
N ASN A 49 29.31 14.05 16.38
CA ASN A 49 28.96 14.82 15.19
C ASN A 49 28.76 13.94 13.94
N ALA A 50 29.55 12.86 13.82
CA ALA A 50 29.39 11.89 12.74
C ALA A 50 28.10 11.08 12.89
N GLN A 51 27.74 10.71 14.13
CA GLN A 51 26.49 10.04 14.44
C GLN A 51 25.28 10.93 14.11
N LEU A 52 25.33 12.21 14.48
CA LEU A 52 24.28 13.18 14.18
C LEU A 52 24.05 13.31 12.66
N LEU A 53 25.12 13.45 11.87
CA LEU A 53 25.01 13.53 10.42
C LEU A 53 24.50 12.21 9.80
N MET A 54 24.91 11.05 10.33
CA MET A 54 24.41 9.75 9.88
C MET A 54 22.90 9.62 10.15
N ASP A 55 22.46 9.97 11.35
CA ASP A 55 21.05 9.92 11.76
C ASP A 55 20.18 10.84 10.88
N LEU A 56 20.59 12.11 10.72
CA LEU A 56 19.90 13.08 9.87
C LEU A 56 19.87 12.63 8.41
N GLY A 57 21.01 12.19 7.87
CA GLY A 57 21.13 11.73 6.48
C GLY A 57 20.25 10.51 6.19
N PHE A 58 20.24 9.52 7.09
CA PHE A 58 19.43 8.32 6.93
C PHE A 58 17.93 8.65 6.93
N MET A 59 17.46 9.45 7.90
CA MET A 59 16.06 9.87 7.95
C MET A 59 15.68 10.75 6.75
N ASN A 60 16.59 11.59 6.25
CA ASN A 60 16.35 12.48 5.13
C ASN A 60 16.06 11.76 3.80
N MET A 61 16.49 10.50 3.69
CA MET A 61 16.22 9.65 2.52
C MET A 61 14.83 9.00 2.55
N VAL A 62 14.10 9.15 3.66
CA VAL A 62 12.80 8.53 3.88
C VAL A 62 11.72 9.59 3.95
N GLU A 63 10.95 9.73 2.86
CA GLU A 63 9.83 10.69 2.78
C GLU A 63 8.74 10.35 3.80
N ARG A 64 8.42 9.06 3.96
CA ARG A 64 7.38 8.57 4.88
C ARG A 64 7.58 7.08 5.18
N LEU A 65 7.22 6.65 6.39
CA LEU A 65 7.09 5.24 6.75
C LEU A 65 5.71 4.69 6.36
N ALA A 66 5.57 3.37 6.33
CA ALA A 66 4.32 2.68 5.98
C ALA A 66 3.12 3.08 6.86
N ASN A 67 3.34 3.50 8.10
CA ASN A 67 2.29 3.99 9.01
C ASN A 67 1.91 5.48 8.78
N GLY A 68 2.58 6.16 7.85
CA GLY A 68 2.33 7.56 7.53
C GLY A 68 3.28 8.56 8.20
N ASP A 69 4.14 8.10 9.11
CA ASP A 69 5.07 8.96 9.84
C ASP A 69 6.20 9.48 8.96
N ILE A 70 6.68 10.70 9.23
CA ILE A 70 7.86 11.29 8.58
C ILE A 70 8.99 11.29 9.63
N PRO A 71 9.97 10.36 9.59
CA PRO A 71 10.96 10.19 10.65
C PRO A 71 11.72 11.48 10.97
N LEU A 72 12.14 12.20 9.93
CA LEU A 72 12.87 13.46 10.08
C LEU A 72 12.01 14.57 10.72
N GLU A 73 10.70 14.61 10.48
CA GLU A 73 9.80 15.56 11.14
C GLU A 73 9.70 15.26 12.63
N ILE A 74 9.50 13.99 12.99
CA ILE A 74 9.38 13.54 14.38
C ILE A 74 10.67 13.88 15.14
N TYR A 75 11.81 13.59 14.54
CA TYR A 75 13.12 13.93 15.11
C TYR A 75 13.28 15.44 15.32
N LEU A 76 12.97 16.25 14.30
CA LEU A 76 13.08 17.70 14.41
C LEU A 76 12.07 18.30 15.38
N ARG A 77 10.90 17.68 15.58
CA ARG A 77 9.94 18.06 16.62
C ARG A 77 10.51 17.79 18.02
N ASN A 78 11.18 16.66 18.22
CA ASN A 78 11.84 16.35 19.48
C ASN A 78 13.03 17.31 19.73
N ALA A 79 13.82 17.61 18.71
CA ALA A 79 14.91 18.58 18.78
C ALA A 79 14.41 20.01 19.10
N ASP A 80 13.32 20.45 18.46
CA ASP A 80 12.67 21.75 18.74
C ASP A 80 12.29 21.89 20.22
N PHE A 81 11.75 20.83 20.83
CA PHE A 81 11.45 20.82 22.26
C PHE A 81 12.71 20.91 23.13
N LEU A 82 13.74 20.13 22.81
CA LEU A 82 15.01 20.12 23.57
C LEU A 82 15.76 21.45 23.49
N LEU A 83 15.57 22.20 22.40
CA LEU A 83 16.20 23.50 22.16
C LEU A 83 15.40 24.70 22.69
N ALA A 84 14.38 24.49 23.54
CA ALA A 84 13.58 25.59 24.09
C ALA A 84 14.40 26.69 24.80
N GLY A 85 15.58 26.35 25.33
CA GLY A 85 16.52 27.29 25.95
C GLY A 85 17.49 27.99 24.99
N ALA A 86 17.47 27.67 23.69
CA ALA A 86 18.41 28.13 22.67
C ALA A 86 17.67 28.72 21.46
N PRO A 87 17.11 29.95 21.57
CA PRO A 87 16.09 30.45 20.64
C PRO A 87 16.57 30.61 19.18
N VAL A 88 17.85 30.94 18.96
CA VAL A 88 18.43 31.06 17.61
C VAL A 88 18.46 29.70 16.93
N GLN A 89 19.00 28.70 17.62
CA GLN A 89 19.12 27.32 17.14
C GLN A 89 17.74 26.69 16.97
N GLN A 90 16.84 26.92 17.94
CA GLN A 90 15.46 26.45 17.88
C GLN A 90 14.71 26.99 16.65
N ASN A 91 14.90 28.26 16.29
CA ASN A 91 14.26 28.84 15.10
C ASN A 91 14.74 28.17 13.80
N ILE A 92 16.03 27.82 13.70
CA ILE A 92 16.55 27.05 12.56
C ILE A 92 15.88 25.68 12.50
N ILE A 93 15.77 24.97 13.63
CA ILE A 93 15.09 23.66 13.67
C ILE A 93 13.61 23.80 13.29
N LYS A 94 12.91 24.83 13.78
CA LYS A 94 11.51 25.11 13.41
C LYS A 94 11.36 25.35 11.92
N GLU A 95 12.23 26.18 11.32
CA GLU A 95 12.23 26.44 9.88
C GLU A 95 12.44 25.14 9.08
N LYS A 96 13.48 24.37 9.40
CA LYS A 96 13.77 23.13 8.67
C LYS A 96 12.68 22.08 8.87
N LYS A 97 12.09 21.99 10.07
CA LYS A 97 10.91 21.14 10.33
C LYS A 97 9.74 21.52 9.42
N GLN A 98 9.46 22.80 9.23
CA GLN A 98 8.39 23.24 8.31
C GLN A 98 8.72 22.89 6.85
N ILE A 99 9.97 23.06 6.42
CA ILE A 99 10.42 22.66 5.07
C ILE A 99 10.25 21.15 4.87
N VAL A 100 10.60 20.33 5.87
CA VAL A 100 10.39 18.88 5.86
C VAL A 100 8.92 18.54 5.72
N ILE A 101 8.04 19.13 6.53
CA ILE A 101 6.59 18.93 6.46
C ILE A 101 6.07 19.28 5.06
N GLN A 102 6.48 20.44 4.54
CA GLN A 102 6.04 20.96 3.26
C GLN A 102 6.49 20.09 2.08
N ARG A 103 7.76 19.69 2.04
CA ARG A 103 8.29 18.86 0.95
C ARG A 103 7.74 17.44 1.01
N ALA A 104 7.59 16.89 2.22
CA ALA A 104 6.91 15.62 2.43
C ALA A 104 5.40 15.68 2.08
N SER A 105 4.78 16.86 2.11
CA SER A 105 3.38 17.06 1.70
C SER A 105 3.23 17.44 0.21
N GLY A 106 4.29 17.92 -0.44
CA GLY A 106 4.26 18.36 -1.84
C GLY A 106 3.63 19.75 -2.09
N ALA A 107 3.39 20.55 -1.05
CA ALA A 107 2.72 21.85 -1.19
C ALA A 107 3.73 22.99 -1.47
N PRO A 108 3.54 23.87 -2.47
CA PRO A 108 4.42 25.01 -2.70
C PRO A 108 4.26 26.12 -1.63
N LYS A 109 5.31 26.92 -1.41
CA LYS A 109 5.20 28.13 -0.56
C LYS A 109 4.58 29.22 -1.42
N ILE A 110 3.43 29.75 -0.99
CA ILE A 110 2.74 30.84 -1.69
C ILE A 110 2.81 32.07 -0.77
N ASP A 111 3.32 33.19 -1.30
CA ASP A 111 3.20 34.48 -0.64
C ASP A 111 1.75 34.98 -0.82
N ILE A 112 0.99 34.96 0.28
CA ILE A 112 -0.43 35.32 0.30
C ILE A 112 -0.69 36.76 0.75
N THR A 113 0.36 37.55 1.00
CA THR A 113 0.25 38.91 1.56
C THR A 113 -0.59 39.87 0.71
N GLN A 114 -0.76 39.56 -0.59
CA GLN A 114 -1.54 40.34 -1.55
C GLN A 114 -2.66 39.53 -2.23
N VAL A 115 -3.01 38.35 -1.70
CA VAL A 115 -4.04 37.49 -2.30
C VAL A 115 -5.38 37.74 -1.60
N PRO A 116 -6.41 38.30 -2.28
CA PRO A 116 -7.69 38.57 -1.66
C PRO A 116 -8.39 37.27 -1.23
N GLU A 117 -8.92 37.26 -0.01
CA GLU A 117 -9.68 36.12 0.53
C GLU A 117 -10.90 35.84 -0.35
N ARG A 118 -11.02 34.59 -0.83
CA ARG A 118 -12.24 34.09 -1.46
C ARG A 118 -12.90 33.11 -0.51
N LYS A 119 -14.22 33.23 -0.33
CA LYS A 119 -14.95 32.40 0.63
C LYS A 119 -14.92 30.91 0.27
N GLN A 120 -15.09 30.57 -1.00
CA GLN A 120 -15.07 29.19 -1.49
C GLN A 120 -14.61 29.16 -2.95
N VAL A 121 -13.74 28.22 -3.30
CA VAL A 121 -13.26 27.99 -4.66
C VAL A 121 -13.02 26.49 -4.84
N ILE A 122 -13.42 25.95 -5.99
CA ILE A 122 -13.02 24.60 -6.43
C ILE A 122 -11.61 24.66 -7.01
N ILE A 123 -10.70 23.82 -6.53
CA ILE A 123 -9.32 23.77 -6.99
C ILE A 123 -9.24 22.86 -8.23
N TYR A 124 -9.16 23.46 -9.41
CA TYR A 124 -9.20 22.81 -10.74
C TYR A 124 -10.51 22.08 -11.04
N LYS A 125 -10.85 21.04 -10.27
CA LYS A 125 -12.09 20.26 -10.39
C LYS A 125 -12.63 19.87 -9.02
N ASN A 126 -13.90 19.52 -8.97
CA ASN A 126 -14.54 19.08 -7.74
C ASN A 126 -14.22 17.61 -7.47
N ASP A 127 -13.20 17.35 -6.66
CA ASP A 127 -12.81 16.00 -6.21
C ASP A 127 -13.50 15.60 -4.88
N MET A 128 -14.53 16.33 -4.45
CA MET A 128 -15.30 15.95 -3.26
C MET A 128 -16.12 14.68 -3.53
N VAL A 129 -16.07 13.75 -2.59
CA VAL A 129 -16.94 12.56 -2.57
C VAL A 129 -18.08 12.76 -1.58
N THR A 130 -19.20 12.09 -1.82
CA THR A 130 -20.36 12.14 -0.91
C THR A 130 -20.05 11.42 0.40
N TYR A 131 -20.78 11.72 1.48
CA TYR A 131 -20.68 10.94 2.72
C TYR A 131 -20.98 9.43 2.47
N GLY A 132 -21.92 9.14 1.57
CA GLY A 132 -22.27 7.78 1.16
C GLY A 132 -21.09 7.01 0.55
N PHE A 133 -20.12 7.69 -0.07
CA PHE A 133 -18.90 7.05 -0.58
C PHE A 133 -18.18 6.25 0.52
N MET A 134 -18.03 6.82 1.72
CA MET A 134 -17.36 6.13 2.83
C MET A 134 -18.23 5.03 3.46
N GLN A 135 -19.56 5.18 3.44
CA GLN A 135 -20.46 4.14 3.91
C GLN A 135 -20.39 2.89 3.02
N GLU A 136 -20.33 3.08 1.70
CA GLU A 136 -20.14 1.98 0.76
C GLU A 136 -18.71 1.40 0.82
N ALA A 137 -17.70 2.23 1.11
CA ALA A 137 -16.33 1.77 1.36
C ALA A 137 -16.27 0.72 2.48
N VAL A 138 -16.94 0.99 3.60
CA VAL A 138 -17.00 0.07 4.75
C VAL A 138 -17.69 -1.24 4.37
N LYS A 139 -18.78 -1.18 3.60
CA LYS A 139 -19.48 -2.38 3.12
C LYS A 139 -18.60 -3.21 2.17
N ALA A 140 -17.90 -2.55 1.24
CA ALA A 140 -16.95 -3.21 0.35
C ALA A 140 -15.79 -3.85 1.12
N GLY A 141 -15.26 -3.16 2.14
CA GLY A 141 -14.16 -3.65 2.98
C GLY A 141 -14.49 -4.91 3.78
N ALA A 142 -15.77 -5.20 4.04
CA ALA A 142 -16.20 -6.44 4.69
C ALA A 142 -16.00 -7.69 3.80
N ALA A 143 -15.91 -7.50 2.48
CA ALA A 143 -15.68 -8.55 1.50
C ALA A 143 -14.20 -8.79 1.19
N VAL A 144 -13.28 -7.97 1.74
CA VAL A 144 -11.84 -8.03 1.49
C VAL A 144 -11.13 -8.63 2.70
N MET A 145 -10.19 -9.53 2.43
CA MET A 145 -9.49 -10.34 3.43
C MET A 145 -8.00 -10.47 3.12
N LYS A 146 -7.23 -10.70 4.18
CA LYS A 146 -5.81 -11.04 4.08
C LYS A 146 -5.67 -12.53 3.78
N LEU A 147 -4.72 -12.90 2.94
CA LEU A 147 -4.31 -14.28 2.77
C LEU A 147 -2.99 -14.56 3.50
N LYS A 148 -2.90 -15.76 4.08
CA LYS A 148 -1.65 -16.44 4.41
C LYS A 148 -1.60 -17.74 3.62
N VAL A 149 -0.69 -17.81 2.65
CA VAL A 149 -0.55 -18.93 1.73
C VAL A 149 0.67 -19.74 2.13
N PRO A 150 0.54 -21.02 2.52
CA PRO A 150 1.70 -21.87 2.77
C PRO A 150 2.41 -22.21 1.47
N SER A 151 3.73 -22.41 1.52
CA SER A 151 4.51 -22.88 0.38
C SER A 151 4.70 -24.40 0.47
N PHE A 152 4.37 -25.14 -0.60
CA PHE A 152 4.54 -26.59 -0.70
C PHE A 152 5.55 -26.93 -1.80
N GLU A 153 6.29 -28.02 -1.64
CA GLU A 153 7.20 -28.56 -2.65
C GLU A 153 7.17 -30.09 -2.61
N ASN A 154 6.84 -30.71 -3.74
CA ASN A 154 6.69 -32.16 -3.87
C ASN A 154 5.74 -32.74 -2.79
N GLY A 155 4.62 -32.05 -2.54
CA GLY A 155 3.60 -32.47 -1.58
C GLY A 155 3.91 -32.17 -0.11
N THR A 156 5.08 -31.60 0.20
CA THR A 156 5.50 -31.30 1.58
C THR A 156 5.52 -29.80 1.82
N GLN A 157 4.98 -29.34 2.95
CA GLN A 157 5.03 -27.94 3.31
C GLN A 157 6.47 -27.52 3.62
N ARG A 158 6.93 -26.44 2.99
CA ARG A 158 8.30 -25.94 3.09
C ARG A 158 8.51 -25.20 4.40
N THR A 159 9.71 -25.34 4.95
CA THR A 159 10.15 -24.66 6.17
C THR A 159 11.41 -23.84 5.91
N LEU A 160 11.57 -22.76 6.66
CA LEU A 160 12.83 -22.06 6.81
C LEU A 160 13.84 -22.96 7.56
N PRO A 161 15.16 -22.67 7.50
CA PRO A 161 16.17 -23.41 8.26
C PRO A 161 15.92 -23.50 9.77
N GLY A 162 15.14 -22.57 10.34
CA GLY A 162 14.73 -22.55 11.75
C GLY A 162 13.49 -23.40 12.07
N GLY A 163 12.90 -24.09 11.09
CA GLY A 163 11.70 -24.93 11.27
C GLY A 163 10.36 -24.21 11.06
N ASP A 164 10.35 -22.88 11.02
CA ASP A 164 9.14 -22.10 10.73
C ASP A 164 8.66 -22.34 9.30
N PHE A 165 7.34 -22.46 9.11
CA PHE A 165 6.76 -22.62 7.78
C PHE A 165 6.95 -21.38 6.91
N ILE A 166 7.24 -21.59 5.63
CA ILE A 166 7.29 -20.51 4.65
C ILE A 166 5.85 -20.13 4.28
N LEU A 167 5.50 -18.86 4.51
CA LEU A 167 4.20 -18.29 4.20
C LEU A 167 4.34 -17.07 3.30
N ALA A 168 3.53 -16.99 2.25
CA ALA A 168 3.31 -15.78 1.48
C ALA A 168 2.09 -15.03 2.02
N ASN A 169 2.10 -13.70 1.89
CA ASN A 169 0.95 -12.85 2.20
C ASN A 169 0.36 -12.29 0.91
N GLY A 170 -0.94 -12.05 0.91
CA GLY A 170 -1.64 -11.37 -0.17
C GLY A 170 -2.99 -10.85 0.28
N THR A 171 -3.75 -10.32 -0.66
CA THR A 171 -5.12 -9.86 -0.46
C THR A 171 -6.05 -10.70 -1.33
N ALA A 172 -7.25 -10.98 -0.83
CA ALA A 172 -8.33 -11.60 -1.58
C ALA A 172 -9.65 -10.88 -1.31
N TRP A 173 -10.65 -11.16 -2.15
CA TRP A 173 -11.98 -10.59 -1.98
C TRP A 173 -13.07 -11.55 -2.46
N LEU A 174 -14.27 -11.44 -1.88
CA LEU A 174 -15.42 -12.28 -2.23
C LEU A 174 -15.95 -11.95 -3.63
N LEU A 175 -15.81 -12.93 -4.53
CA LEU A 175 -16.40 -12.94 -5.86
C LEU A 175 -17.86 -13.42 -5.83
N THR A 176 -18.16 -14.35 -4.93
CA THR A 176 -19.52 -14.82 -4.56
C THR A 176 -19.56 -15.07 -3.05
N GLY A 177 -20.67 -15.59 -2.51
CA GLY A 177 -20.75 -15.94 -1.09
C GLY A 177 -19.80 -17.06 -0.64
N SER A 178 -19.22 -17.83 -1.58
CA SER A 178 -18.34 -18.98 -1.33
C SER A 178 -17.13 -19.04 -2.29
N LEU A 179 -16.91 -18.00 -3.09
CA LEU A 179 -15.74 -17.84 -3.96
C LEU A 179 -14.98 -16.59 -3.59
N ILE A 180 -13.65 -16.71 -3.50
CA ILE A 180 -12.74 -15.57 -3.38
C ILE A 180 -11.84 -15.49 -4.61
N MET A 181 -11.43 -14.27 -4.98
CA MET A 181 -10.44 -14.02 -6.01
C MET A 181 -9.18 -13.40 -5.41
N THR A 182 -8.01 -13.81 -5.92
CA THR A 182 -6.69 -13.24 -5.64
C THR A 182 -5.79 -13.43 -6.87
N ASN A 183 -4.50 -13.12 -6.79
CA ASN A 183 -3.56 -13.39 -7.87
C ASN A 183 -3.07 -14.84 -7.90
N HIS A 184 -2.74 -15.33 -9.09
CA HIS A 184 -2.07 -16.61 -9.24
C HIS A 184 -0.71 -16.61 -8.52
N HIS A 185 0.09 -15.55 -8.67
CA HIS A 185 1.41 -15.50 -8.03
C HIS A 185 1.36 -15.51 -6.49
N VAL A 186 0.27 -15.01 -5.89
CA VAL A 186 0.05 -15.10 -4.43
C VAL A 186 -0.11 -16.55 -4.02
N ILE A 187 -0.89 -17.34 -4.77
CA ILE A 187 -1.11 -18.77 -4.53
C ILE A 187 0.10 -19.60 -4.91
N ASN A 188 0.89 -19.17 -5.91
CA ASN A 188 2.14 -19.80 -6.31
C ASN A 188 3.13 -19.88 -5.14
N ALA A 189 3.11 -18.89 -4.22
CA ALA A 189 3.90 -18.89 -2.98
C ALA A 189 5.39 -19.21 -3.21
N ARG A 190 5.94 -18.63 -4.29
CA ARG A 190 7.33 -18.69 -4.71
C ARG A 190 7.91 -17.28 -4.79
N LYS A 191 9.21 -17.16 -4.59
CA LYS A 191 9.98 -15.95 -4.91
C LYS A 191 10.23 -15.87 -6.42
N GLU A 192 10.61 -14.69 -6.88
CA GLU A 192 10.82 -14.42 -8.32
C GLU A 192 11.93 -15.30 -8.93
N GLU A 193 12.94 -15.67 -8.15
CA GLU A 193 14.05 -16.51 -8.61
C GLU A 193 13.75 -18.02 -8.52
N GLU A 194 12.64 -18.42 -7.90
CA GLU A 194 12.26 -19.83 -7.73
C GLU A 194 11.44 -20.33 -8.92
N PRO A 195 11.58 -21.62 -9.29
CA PRO A 195 10.70 -22.20 -10.30
C PRO A 195 9.23 -22.17 -9.83
N PRO A 196 8.26 -21.99 -10.74
CA PRO A 196 6.85 -22.07 -10.42
C PRO A 196 6.48 -23.37 -9.70
N ALA A 197 5.50 -23.30 -8.80
CA ALA A 197 4.98 -24.47 -8.14
C ALA A 197 4.38 -25.45 -9.15
N THR A 198 4.53 -26.75 -8.91
CA THR A 198 3.81 -27.76 -9.69
C THR A 198 2.31 -27.58 -9.51
N VAL A 199 1.48 -28.03 -10.46
CA VAL A 199 0.01 -27.93 -10.32
C VAL A 199 -0.49 -28.65 -9.06
N SER A 200 0.15 -29.76 -8.66
CA SER A 200 -0.15 -30.46 -7.40
C SER A 200 0.17 -29.60 -6.18
N ASP A 201 1.34 -28.96 -6.13
CA ASP A 201 1.71 -28.08 -5.03
C ASP A 201 0.81 -26.84 -5.02
N LEU A 202 0.54 -26.22 -6.16
CA LEU A 202 -0.36 -25.08 -6.28
C LEU A 202 -1.75 -25.37 -5.69
N LYS A 203 -2.30 -26.57 -5.94
CA LYS A 203 -3.56 -27.01 -5.33
C LYS A 203 -3.47 -27.19 -3.81
N LEU A 204 -2.36 -27.74 -3.30
CA LEU A 204 -2.13 -27.84 -1.86
C LEU A 204 -1.99 -26.46 -1.20
N GLN A 205 -1.23 -25.56 -1.83
CA GLN A 205 -1.07 -24.17 -1.37
C GLN A 205 -2.45 -23.48 -1.33
N ALA A 206 -3.26 -23.66 -2.37
CA ALA A 206 -4.62 -23.12 -2.45
C ALA A 206 -5.57 -23.74 -1.43
N GLN A 207 -5.47 -25.04 -1.11
CA GLN A 207 -6.32 -25.73 -0.14
C GLN A 207 -5.93 -25.41 1.32
N HIS A 208 -4.65 -25.16 1.57
CA HIS A 208 -4.14 -24.86 2.91
C HIS A 208 -4.00 -23.34 3.15
N THR A 209 -4.45 -22.51 2.22
CA THR A 209 -4.49 -21.05 2.38
C THR A 209 -5.47 -20.67 3.48
N LYS A 210 -5.04 -19.74 4.34
CA LYS A 210 -5.89 -19.12 5.36
C LYS A 210 -6.33 -17.75 4.89
N ALA A 211 -7.63 -17.55 4.75
CA ALA A 211 -8.25 -16.25 4.56
C ALA A 211 -8.61 -15.64 5.92
N ILE A 212 -8.18 -14.42 6.18
CA ILE A 212 -8.33 -13.72 7.46
C ILE A 212 -9.23 -12.51 7.22
N LEU A 213 -10.48 -12.64 7.65
CA LEU A 213 -11.49 -11.59 7.58
C LEU A 213 -11.34 -10.63 8.77
N ASP A 214 -11.81 -9.39 8.63
CA ASP A 214 -11.86 -8.39 9.71
C ASP A 214 -10.51 -8.07 10.38
N PHE A 215 -9.39 -8.36 9.69
CA PHE A 215 -8.07 -7.92 10.12
C PHE A 215 -7.88 -6.42 9.81
N ASP A 216 -8.64 -5.57 10.51
CA ASP A 216 -8.83 -4.15 10.17
C ASP A 216 -7.72 -3.25 10.73
N SER A 217 -6.95 -3.74 11.71
CA SER A 217 -5.76 -3.06 12.23
C SER A 217 -4.79 -4.07 12.82
N ASP A 218 -3.53 -3.68 13.02
CA ASP A 218 -2.50 -4.54 13.62
C ASP A 218 -2.76 -4.87 15.11
N LEU A 219 -3.80 -4.27 15.70
CA LEU A 219 -4.21 -4.47 17.09
C LEU A 219 -5.38 -5.45 17.24
N ILE A 220 -5.99 -5.89 16.14
CA ILE A 220 -7.18 -6.75 16.15
C ILE A 220 -6.83 -8.07 15.48
N GLU A 221 -7.26 -9.18 16.08
CA GLU A 221 -7.20 -10.48 15.41
C GLU A 221 -8.40 -10.67 14.49
N GLY A 222 -8.14 -11.07 13.25
CA GLY A 222 -9.19 -11.35 12.28
C GLY A 222 -9.77 -12.76 12.43
N SER A 223 -10.96 -12.97 11.88
CA SER A 223 -11.58 -14.30 11.81
C SER A 223 -10.92 -15.13 10.70
N VAL A 224 -10.42 -16.31 11.06
CA VAL A 224 -9.73 -17.20 10.12
C VAL A 224 -10.70 -18.17 9.46
N MET A 225 -10.60 -18.29 8.14
CA MET A 225 -11.30 -19.25 7.30
C MET A 225 -10.31 -20.04 6.49
N ASN A 226 -10.47 -21.37 6.48
CA ASN A 226 -9.69 -22.22 5.58
C ASN A 226 -10.34 -22.22 4.20
N THR A 227 -9.50 -22.06 3.19
CA THR A 227 -9.86 -22.33 1.79
C THR A 227 -10.08 -23.83 1.58
N VAL A 228 -10.78 -24.20 0.51
CA VAL A 228 -11.20 -25.58 0.24
C VAL A 228 -10.47 -26.13 -0.99
N SER A 229 -10.46 -25.36 -2.08
CA SER A 229 -9.94 -25.81 -3.37
C SER A 229 -9.60 -24.64 -4.30
N LEU A 230 -8.72 -24.89 -5.26
CA LEU A 230 -8.48 -24.02 -6.40
C LEU A 230 -9.48 -24.34 -7.51
N GLU A 231 -10.33 -23.39 -7.85
CA GLU A 231 -11.46 -23.58 -8.78
C GLU A 231 -11.13 -23.17 -10.22
N GLY A 232 -10.29 -22.13 -10.37
CA GLY A 232 -9.83 -21.65 -11.66
C GLY A 232 -8.69 -20.67 -11.52
N TRP A 233 -7.76 -20.68 -12.45
CA TRP A 233 -6.61 -19.79 -12.44
C TRP A 233 -6.08 -19.57 -13.85
N ASP A 234 -5.27 -18.53 -14.01
CA ASP A 234 -4.44 -18.31 -15.19
C ASP A 234 -3.17 -17.58 -14.79
N GLU A 235 -2.04 -18.02 -15.36
CA GLU A 235 -0.74 -17.43 -15.07
C GLU A 235 -0.53 -16.10 -15.79
N THR A 236 -1.12 -15.94 -16.99
CA THR A 236 -0.90 -14.76 -17.85
C THR A 236 -1.70 -13.55 -17.37
N LEU A 237 -2.98 -13.77 -17.06
CA LEU A 237 -3.89 -12.80 -16.46
C LEU A 237 -3.68 -12.67 -14.94
N ASP A 238 -2.90 -13.59 -14.37
CA ASP A 238 -2.46 -13.63 -12.98
C ASP A 238 -3.62 -13.58 -11.99
N TYR A 239 -4.58 -14.48 -12.15
CA TYR A 239 -5.70 -14.63 -11.22
C TYR A 239 -5.80 -16.06 -10.70
N ALA A 240 -6.33 -16.21 -9.49
CA ALA A 240 -6.74 -17.46 -8.91
C ALA A 240 -8.09 -17.27 -8.19
N ILE A 241 -8.99 -18.22 -8.40
CA ILE A 241 -10.31 -18.29 -7.77
C ILE A 241 -10.31 -19.50 -6.85
N LEU A 242 -10.58 -19.27 -5.58
CA LEU A 242 -10.56 -20.29 -4.54
C LEU A 242 -11.96 -20.46 -3.96
N ARG A 243 -12.29 -21.71 -3.62
CA ARG A 243 -13.47 -22.07 -2.86
C ARG A 243 -13.23 -21.81 -1.38
N VAL A 244 -14.24 -21.24 -0.73
CA VAL A 244 -14.29 -21.07 0.73
C VAL A 244 -15.64 -21.53 1.26
N PRO A 245 -15.76 -21.86 2.56
CA PRO A 245 -17.05 -22.02 3.21
C PRO A 245 -17.95 -20.80 2.98
N ALA A 246 -19.27 -21.02 2.93
CA ALA A 246 -20.22 -19.93 2.77
C ALA A 246 -20.02 -18.86 3.87
N THR A 247 -19.79 -17.63 3.46
CA THR A 247 -19.38 -16.56 4.37
C THR A 247 -20.56 -15.80 4.97
N ASN A 248 -21.76 -15.94 4.41
CA ASN A 248 -22.93 -15.08 4.67
C ASN A 248 -22.64 -13.57 4.54
N ARG A 249 -21.57 -13.20 3.82
CA ARG A 249 -21.20 -11.82 3.51
C ARG A 249 -21.61 -11.47 2.10
N ARG A 250 -21.86 -10.19 1.87
CA ARG A 250 -22.11 -9.68 0.53
C ARG A 250 -20.79 -9.71 -0.27
N PRO A 251 -20.75 -10.32 -1.46
CA PRO A 251 -19.60 -10.23 -2.35
C PRO A 251 -19.43 -8.81 -2.90
N LEU A 252 -18.25 -8.53 -3.46
CA LEU A 252 -18.05 -7.25 -4.13
C LEU A 252 -18.86 -7.19 -5.43
N ARG A 253 -19.45 -6.01 -5.68
CA ARG A 253 -20.11 -5.73 -6.96
C ARG A 253 -19.07 -5.68 -8.05
N ARG A 254 -19.44 -6.11 -9.26
CA ARG A 254 -18.55 -6.13 -10.42
C ARG A 254 -18.98 -5.05 -11.41
N ALA A 255 -18.03 -4.39 -12.05
CA ALA A 255 -18.33 -3.51 -13.17
C ALA A 255 -18.68 -4.37 -14.40
N ALA A 256 -19.70 -3.97 -15.14
CA ALA A 256 -20.15 -4.71 -16.33
C ALA A 256 -19.22 -4.50 -17.54
N ALA A 257 -18.48 -3.39 -17.56
CA ALA A 257 -17.62 -2.99 -18.66
C ALA A 257 -16.18 -2.81 -18.20
N ALA A 258 -15.26 -3.07 -19.14
CA ALA A 258 -13.85 -2.74 -18.99
C ALA A 258 -13.69 -1.23 -18.80
N VAL A 259 -12.69 -0.83 -18.02
CA VAL A 259 -12.31 0.59 -17.95
C VAL A 259 -11.59 0.93 -19.25
N SER A 260 -12.07 1.97 -19.92
CA SER A 260 -11.42 2.58 -21.07
C SER A 260 -11.04 4.02 -20.74
N LEU A 261 -9.88 4.46 -21.23
CA LEU A 261 -9.47 5.85 -21.06
C LEU A 261 -10.31 6.75 -21.97
N GLY A 262 -10.93 7.75 -21.34
CA GLY A 262 -11.55 8.88 -22.02
C GLY A 262 -10.73 10.16 -21.84
N ASN A 263 -11.39 11.30 -22.03
CA ASN A 263 -10.79 12.62 -21.82
C ASN A 263 -10.81 13.06 -20.35
N GLU A 264 -11.59 12.38 -19.52
CA GLU A 264 -11.76 12.73 -18.10
C GLU A 264 -10.87 11.84 -17.21
N PRO A 265 -10.30 12.37 -16.11
CA PRO A 265 -9.58 11.58 -15.13
C PRO A 265 -10.49 10.55 -14.47
N ILE A 266 -10.07 9.28 -14.46
CA ILE A 266 -10.82 8.18 -13.86
C ILE A 266 -10.17 7.81 -12.52
N PRO A 267 -10.80 8.08 -11.37
CA PRO A 267 -10.32 7.58 -10.09
C PRO A 267 -10.63 6.09 -9.93
N VAL A 268 -9.72 5.39 -9.27
CA VAL A 268 -9.89 4.00 -8.81
C VAL A 268 -9.51 3.88 -7.36
N ASN A 269 -10.10 2.95 -6.63
CA ASN A 269 -9.94 2.81 -5.19
C ASN A 269 -9.44 1.40 -4.88
N ILE A 270 -8.55 1.25 -3.89
CA ILE A 270 -8.06 -0.06 -3.46
C ILE A 270 -8.34 -0.27 -1.98
N ILE A 271 -8.77 -1.48 -1.65
CA ILE A 271 -8.82 -2.00 -0.27
C ILE A 271 -7.84 -3.16 -0.20
N GLN A 272 -6.87 -3.10 0.72
CA GLN A 272 -5.68 -3.96 0.66
C GLN A 272 -5.08 -4.24 2.04
N HIS A 273 -4.17 -5.22 2.09
CA HIS A 273 -3.32 -5.54 3.25
C HIS A 273 -1.83 -5.26 2.96
N PRO A 274 -1.40 -3.99 2.92
CA PRO A 274 -0.02 -3.63 2.62
C PRO A 274 0.92 -4.09 3.74
N GLY A 275 2.08 -4.62 3.37
CA GLY A 275 2.99 -5.33 4.27
C GLY A 275 2.43 -6.63 4.87
N GLY A 276 1.25 -7.09 4.41
CA GLY A 276 0.46 -8.07 5.14
C GLY A 276 -0.08 -7.55 6.48
N LEU A 277 -0.13 -6.23 6.69
CA LEU A 277 -0.63 -5.60 7.91
C LEU A 277 -2.16 -5.40 7.85
N GLY A 278 -2.71 -4.75 8.87
CA GLY A 278 -4.13 -4.41 8.96
C GLY A 278 -4.64 -3.71 7.70
N LYS A 279 -5.91 -3.96 7.38
CA LYS A 279 -6.56 -3.50 6.13
C LYS A 279 -6.50 -1.99 5.97
N ARG A 280 -6.23 -1.51 4.76
CA ARG A 280 -6.13 -0.08 4.43
C ARG A 280 -6.83 0.28 3.14
N TYR A 281 -7.30 1.52 3.07
CA TYR A 281 -7.81 2.16 1.85
C TYR A 281 -6.70 2.92 1.15
N ALA A 282 -6.67 2.83 -0.18
CA ALA A 282 -5.92 3.73 -1.03
C ALA A 282 -6.90 4.41 -2.00
N ILE A 283 -7.28 5.64 -1.64
CA ILE A 283 -8.36 6.44 -2.27
C ILE A 283 -7.87 7.86 -2.63
N ARG A 284 -6.56 8.08 -2.56
CA ARG A 284 -5.88 9.32 -2.88
C ARG A 284 -4.78 9.00 -3.87
N ASN A 285 -4.41 9.97 -4.70
CA ASN A 285 -3.36 9.78 -5.72
C ASN A 285 -3.70 8.62 -6.66
N ASN A 286 -4.98 8.50 -7.02
CA ASN A 286 -5.58 7.23 -7.38
C ASN A 286 -6.13 7.18 -8.82
N LEU A 287 -5.49 7.89 -9.75
CA LEU A 287 -5.99 8.08 -11.11
C LEU A 287 -5.48 7.00 -12.08
N VAL A 288 -6.33 6.55 -12.98
CA VAL A 288 -5.95 5.71 -14.13
C VAL A 288 -5.02 6.48 -15.06
N SER A 289 -3.96 5.83 -15.50
CA SER A 289 -2.93 6.37 -16.40
C SER A 289 -2.90 5.69 -17.76
N ALA A 290 -3.27 4.40 -17.84
CA ALA A 290 -3.38 3.65 -19.09
C ALA A 290 -4.43 2.56 -18.96
N ALA A 291 -5.09 2.19 -20.06
CA ALA A 291 -5.97 1.04 -20.12
C ALA A 291 -5.79 0.32 -21.46
N THR A 292 -5.66 -1.00 -21.42
CA THR A 292 -5.68 -1.91 -22.57
C THR A 292 -6.78 -2.95 -22.37
N THR A 293 -6.96 -3.88 -23.30
CA THR A 293 -7.94 -4.98 -23.13
C THR A 293 -7.72 -5.78 -21.85
N ASN A 294 -6.46 -6.01 -21.46
CA ASN A 294 -6.11 -6.86 -20.33
C ASN A 294 -5.61 -6.07 -19.12
N ASP A 295 -4.94 -4.94 -19.32
CA ASP A 295 -4.28 -4.22 -18.23
C ASP A 295 -4.95 -2.88 -17.95
N LEU A 296 -5.07 -2.55 -16.67
CA LEU A 296 -5.38 -1.23 -16.15
C LEU A 296 -4.17 -0.72 -15.38
N ARG A 297 -3.64 0.44 -15.77
CA ARG A 297 -2.55 1.11 -15.07
C ARG A 297 -3.07 2.35 -14.35
N TYR A 298 -2.62 2.56 -13.14
CA TYR A 298 -3.11 3.63 -12.29
C TYR A 298 -2.06 4.03 -11.24
N PHE A 299 -2.22 5.22 -10.69
CA PHE A 299 -1.48 5.68 -9.53
C PHE A 299 -2.24 5.25 -8.27
N THR A 300 -1.53 4.92 -7.19
CA THR A 300 -1.98 4.84 -5.80
C THR A 300 -0.87 4.17 -4.97
N ASP A 301 -0.94 4.24 -3.64
CA ASP A 301 0.04 3.57 -2.77
C ASP A 301 -0.26 2.07 -2.64
N THR A 302 0.75 1.22 -2.80
CA THR A 302 0.70 -0.25 -2.63
C THR A 302 2.04 -0.76 -2.09
N GLU A 303 2.03 -1.86 -1.34
CA GLU A 303 3.24 -2.53 -0.83
C GLU A 303 3.13 -4.05 -1.02
N SER A 304 4.18 -4.81 -0.67
CA SER A 304 4.09 -6.28 -0.60
C SER A 304 2.86 -6.72 0.21
N GLY A 305 2.09 -7.70 -0.25
CA GLY A 305 0.82 -8.10 0.36
C GLY A 305 -0.43 -7.40 -0.22
N SER A 306 -0.25 -6.29 -0.95
CA SER A 306 -1.32 -5.67 -1.74
C SER A 306 -1.77 -6.51 -2.94
N SER A 307 -0.93 -7.43 -3.43
CA SER A 307 -1.26 -8.34 -4.53
C SER A 307 -2.59 -9.06 -4.29
N GLY A 308 -3.47 -9.04 -5.28
CA GLY A 308 -4.78 -9.67 -5.27
C GLY A 308 -5.89 -8.74 -4.77
N SER A 309 -5.57 -7.49 -4.43
CA SER A 309 -6.56 -6.50 -4.02
C SER A 309 -7.51 -6.12 -5.15
N PRO A 310 -8.79 -5.89 -4.85
CA PRO A 310 -9.73 -5.35 -5.82
C PRO A 310 -9.40 -3.89 -6.14
N VAL A 311 -9.35 -3.56 -7.42
CA VAL A 311 -9.35 -2.18 -7.92
C VAL A 311 -10.80 -1.82 -8.21
N LEU A 312 -11.29 -0.75 -7.59
CA LEU A 312 -12.70 -0.40 -7.50
C LEU A 312 -12.96 0.96 -8.15
N ASN A 313 -14.10 1.15 -8.81
CA ASN A 313 -14.54 2.51 -9.21
C ASN A 313 -15.19 3.26 -8.03
N ASP A 314 -15.66 4.48 -8.24
CA ASP A 314 -16.32 5.28 -7.19
C ASP A 314 -17.71 4.75 -6.76
N GLN A 315 -18.26 3.78 -7.49
CA GLN A 315 -19.45 3.02 -7.10
C GLN A 315 -19.10 1.74 -6.32
N TRP A 316 -17.82 1.59 -5.92
CA TRP A 316 -17.29 0.42 -5.23
C TRP A 316 -17.51 -0.90 -5.99
N GLN A 317 -17.48 -0.83 -7.33
CA GLN A 317 -17.52 -1.99 -8.21
C GLN A 317 -16.12 -2.36 -8.64
N VAL A 318 -15.79 -3.64 -8.61
CA VAL A 318 -14.50 -4.15 -9.06
C VAL A 318 -14.36 -3.95 -10.57
N VAL A 319 -13.29 -3.27 -10.98
CA VAL A 319 -12.91 -3.02 -12.37
C VAL A 319 -11.66 -3.78 -12.78
N ALA A 320 -10.77 -4.08 -11.83
CA ALA A 320 -9.54 -4.83 -12.07
C ALA A 320 -9.04 -5.54 -10.81
N LEU A 321 -8.08 -6.45 -10.98
CA LEU A 321 -7.36 -7.14 -9.92
C LEU A 321 -5.93 -6.59 -9.86
N HIS A 322 -5.53 -5.94 -8.76
CA HIS A 322 -4.16 -5.43 -8.61
C HIS A 322 -3.16 -6.59 -8.59
N ARG A 323 -2.07 -6.48 -9.36
CA ARG A 323 -1.06 -7.55 -9.47
C ARG A 323 0.41 -7.12 -9.39
N ALA A 324 0.73 -5.88 -9.77
CA ALA A 324 2.13 -5.46 -9.86
C ALA A 324 2.30 -3.94 -9.83
N SER A 325 3.56 -3.51 -9.75
CA SER A 325 4.00 -2.15 -10.01
C SER A 325 5.09 -2.16 -11.09
N LEU A 326 5.07 -1.19 -11.99
CA LEU A 326 6.09 -0.99 -13.03
C LEU A 326 6.91 0.24 -12.71
N HIS A 327 8.23 0.13 -12.87
CA HIS A 327 9.10 1.28 -12.85
C HIS A 327 8.98 2.06 -14.16
N ALA A 328 8.49 3.30 -14.10
CA ALA A 328 8.32 4.20 -15.24
C ALA A 328 9.25 5.41 -15.09
N GLN A 329 10.02 5.71 -16.15
CA GLN A 329 10.89 6.89 -16.16
C GLN A 329 10.09 8.14 -16.55
N ASN A 330 10.48 9.30 -16.01
CA ASN A 330 9.95 10.62 -16.40
C ASN A 330 8.44 10.82 -16.22
N VAL A 331 7.81 10.13 -15.27
CA VAL A 331 6.39 10.35 -14.95
C VAL A 331 6.26 11.52 -13.99
N GLN A 332 5.53 12.56 -14.38
CA GLN A 332 5.11 13.64 -13.49
C GLN A 332 3.69 13.38 -13.01
N PHE A 333 3.51 13.23 -11.69
CA PHE A 333 2.20 13.05 -11.07
C PHE A 333 2.06 14.02 -9.90
N GLN A 334 1.03 14.87 -9.95
CA GLN A 334 0.81 15.95 -8.97
C GLN A 334 2.05 16.82 -8.71
N GLY A 335 2.80 17.17 -9.77
CA GLY A 335 4.00 18.00 -9.70
C GLY A 335 5.21 17.33 -9.07
N LYS A 336 5.14 16.02 -8.79
CA LYS A 336 6.28 15.20 -8.36
C LYS A 336 6.67 14.23 -9.47
N THR A 337 7.97 14.05 -9.68
CA THR A 337 8.47 12.93 -10.46
C THR A 337 8.19 11.65 -9.70
N THR A 338 7.31 10.79 -10.19
CA THR A 338 7.14 9.43 -9.69
C THR A 338 7.85 8.45 -10.61
N ALA A 339 8.37 7.38 -10.01
CA ALA A 339 9.06 6.32 -10.71
C ALA A 339 8.22 5.05 -10.85
N TYR A 340 7.01 5.00 -10.28
CA TYR A 340 6.21 3.77 -10.25
C TYR A 340 4.74 4.02 -10.63
N ILE A 341 4.19 3.07 -11.38
CA ILE A 341 2.76 2.96 -11.71
C ILE A 341 2.28 1.56 -11.36
N ASN A 342 1.05 1.45 -10.86
CA ASN A 342 0.46 0.14 -10.59
C ASN A 342 -0.12 -0.46 -11.85
N VAL A 343 -0.23 -1.79 -11.84
CA VAL A 343 -0.87 -2.59 -12.88
C VAL A 343 -1.86 -3.54 -12.22
N GLY A 344 -3.08 -3.53 -12.73
CA GLY A 344 -4.07 -4.56 -12.47
C GLY A 344 -4.59 -5.19 -13.76
N THR A 345 -5.07 -6.43 -13.67
CA THR A 345 -5.73 -7.10 -14.78
C THR A 345 -7.20 -6.70 -14.82
N GLN A 346 -7.70 -6.24 -15.97
CA GLN A 346 -9.12 -5.89 -16.19
C GLN A 346 -10.01 -7.07 -15.79
N LEU A 347 -11.03 -6.80 -14.96
CA LEU A 347 -11.93 -7.85 -14.48
C LEU A 347 -12.67 -8.53 -15.65
N THR A 348 -13.02 -7.78 -16.68
CA THR A 348 -13.68 -8.33 -17.87
C THR A 348 -12.80 -9.34 -18.61
N ALA A 349 -11.49 -9.13 -18.66
CA ALA A 349 -10.56 -10.08 -19.27
C ALA A 349 -10.50 -11.39 -18.46
N ILE A 350 -10.45 -11.28 -17.13
CA ILE A 350 -10.52 -12.44 -16.23
C ILE A 350 -11.83 -13.21 -16.43
N LEU A 351 -12.98 -12.52 -16.39
CA LEU A 351 -14.28 -13.17 -16.51
C LEU A 351 -14.49 -13.82 -17.90
N ALA A 352 -14.01 -13.18 -18.98
CA ALA A 352 -14.03 -13.79 -20.31
C ALA A 352 -13.18 -15.06 -20.38
N HIS A 353 -11.99 -15.04 -19.77
CA HIS A 353 -11.14 -16.22 -19.67
C HIS A 353 -11.80 -17.34 -18.85
N VAL A 354 -12.42 -17.00 -17.72
CA VAL A 354 -13.18 -17.95 -16.88
C VAL A 354 -14.34 -18.56 -17.65
N GLN A 355 -15.11 -17.75 -18.39
CA GLN A 355 -16.20 -18.25 -19.22
C GLN A 355 -15.73 -19.28 -20.27
N GLN A 356 -14.57 -19.02 -20.87
CA GLN A 356 -14.02 -19.87 -21.93
C GLN A 356 -13.41 -21.17 -21.39
N HIS A 357 -12.71 -21.12 -20.25
CA HIS A 357 -11.89 -22.24 -19.76
C HIS A 357 -12.49 -22.97 -18.55
N PHE A 358 -13.39 -22.32 -17.81
CA PHE A 358 -14.03 -22.84 -16.60
C PHE A 358 -15.56 -22.58 -16.62
N PRO A 359 -16.31 -23.08 -17.62
CA PRO A 359 -17.71 -22.69 -17.85
C PRO A 359 -18.64 -22.99 -16.67
N SER A 360 -18.43 -24.09 -15.93
CA SER A 360 -19.22 -24.40 -14.73
C SER A 360 -19.01 -23.36 -13.62
N LEU A 361 -17.76 -22.92 -13.43
CA LEU A 361 -17.41 -21.88 -12.48
C LEU A 361 -17.99 -20.53 -12.92
N ALA A 362 -17.94 -20.24 -14.23
CA ALA A 362 -18.51 -19.03 -14.79
C ALA A 362 -20.03 -18.93 -14.56
N ASN A 363 -20.77 -20.03 -14.81
CA ASN A 363 -22.20 -20.11 -14.53
C ASN A 363 -22.52 -19.85 -13.05
N GLU A 364 -21.72 -20.39 -12.13
CA GLU A 364 -21.89 -20.12 -10.69
C GLU A 364 -21.66 -18.64 -10.37
N ILE A 365 -20.59 -18.05 -10.91
CA ILE A 365 -20.25 -16.63 -10.75
C ILE A 365 -21.39 -15.74 -11.28
N GLU A 366 -21.96 -16.04 -12.44
CA GLU A 366 -23.05 -15.29 -13.06
C GLU A 366 -24.38 -15.40 -12.29
N SER A 367 -24.69 -16.57 -11.72
CA SER A 367 -25.90 -16.77 -10.93
C SER A 367 -25.99 -15.85 -9.69
N HIS A 368 -24.85 -15.28 -9.28
CA HIS A 368 -24.72 -14.37 -8.15
C HIS A 368 -24.51 -12.89 -8.54
N ASN A 369 -24.70 -12.52 -9.81
CA ASN A 369 -24.53 -11.12 -10.28
C ASN A 369 -25.68 -10.17 -9.86
N ASN A 370 -26.78 -10.69 -9.30
CA ASN A 370 -28.04 -9.96 -9.09
C ASN A 370 -28.41 -9.70 -7.61
N VAL A 371 -27.45 -9.67 -6.67
CA VAL A 371 -27.72 -9.41 -5.23
C VAL A 371 -26.98 -8.19 -4.67
#